data_AF-A0A2K8NWY1-F1
#
_entry.id   AF-A0A2K8NWY1-F1
#
_cell.length_a   1.000
_cell.length_b   1.000
_cell.length_c   1.000
_cell.angle_alpha   90.00
_cell.angle_beta   90.00
_cell.angle_gamma   90.00
#
_symmetry.space_group_name_H-M   'P 1'
#
loop_
_entity.id
_entity.type
_entity.pdbx_description
1 polymer ?
#
loop_
_entity_poly.entity_id
_entity_poly.type
_entity_poly.pdbx_seq_one_letter_code
_entity_poly.pdbx_strand_id
1 'polypeptide(L)'
;MNDLRLPEYSQKIKQLIKIIKNKKIKQTEAEDILFFVANMIDDLILRDSTISYRLNMNLVKNNRVLDIDIKPTKKIVSTKDTHEFLYLLKTLLSLMSIKNYFFNLYIYSEIKMIVNYYINKSSKNKYYDSVNERFAINELEFHDQILMFKYLYSIFDKLMFINVFIVDKYNLKSIDKKDNYIFTKDFDTVSMQLFKTTVKKLEFADYLKVLNRSVSFHYIRKLRNNLEHWFTDPKSKYNISLETELLFVLVARTLIQMHRDLKNDQELLKLIKLNQFNK
;
A
#
# COMPACT_ATOMS: atom_id res chain seq x y z
N MET A 1 -29.21 -0.87 3.80
CA MET A 1 -27.73 -0.99 3.82
C MET A 1 -27.18 0.40 4.10
N ASN A 2 -26.18 0.53 4.99
CA ASN A 2 -25.55 1.82 5.29
C ASN A 2 -24.77 2.32 4.06
N ASP A 3 -24.78 3.64 3.84
CA ASP A 3 -24.06 4.27 2.73
C ASP A 3 -22.57 4.47 3.06
N LEU A 4 -21.72 4.27 2.06
CA LEU A 4 -20.29 4.51 2.17
C LEU A 4 -20.04 6.01 1.95
N ARG A 5 -19.57 6.71 2.98
CA ARG A 5 -19.48 8.18 3.01
C ARG A 5 -18.30 8.75 2.21
N LEU A 6 -18.01 8.20 1.01
CA LEU A 6 -16.87 8.62 0.18
C LEU A 6 -16.86 10.12 -0.11
N PRO A 7 -17.98 10.78 -0.47
CA PRO A 7 -17.96 12.21 -0.76
C PRO A 7 -17.52 13.05 0.45
N GLU A 8 -17.97 12.70 1.66
CA GLU A 8 -17.57 13.39 2.89
C GLU A 8 -16.08 13.24 3.17
N TYR A 9 -15.55 12.02 3.04
CA TYR A 9 -14.12 11.76 3.21
C TYR A 9 -13.29 12.45 2.13
N SER A 10 -13.72 12.43 0.88
CA SER A 10 -13.06 13.14 -0.22
C SER A 10 -12.95 14.65 0.06
N GLN A 11 -13.99 15.28 0.62
CA GLN A 11 -13.92 16.69 1.01
C GLN A 11 -12.90 16.93 2.13
N LYS A 12 -12.88 16.08 3.17
CA LYS A 12 -11.88 16.15 4.24
C LYS A 12 -10.45 15.98 3.70
N ILE A 13 -10.22 15.01 2.81
CA ILE A 13 -8.92 14.77 2.18
C ILE A 13 -8.48 16.00 1.36
N LYS A 14 -9.39 16.63 0.59
CA LYS A 14 -9.09 17.87 -0.15
C LYS A 14 -8.62 18.99 0.77
N GLN A 15 -9.27 19.17 1.91
CA GLN A 15 -8.87 20.18 2.91
C GLN A 15 -7.47 19.89 3.45
N LEU A 16 -7.17 18.63 3.81
CA LEU A 16 -5.84 18.22 4.27
C LEU A 16 -4.77 18.45 3.21
N ILE A 17 -5.04 18.09 1.94
CA ILE A 17 -4.15 18.37 0.81
C ILE A 17 -3.86 19.86 0.70
N LYS A 18 -4.88 20.72 0.79
CA LYS A 18 -4.71 22.18 0.72
C LYS A 18 -3.79 22.69 1.84
N ILE A 19 -3.98 22.19 3.06
CA ILE A 19 -3.16 22.55 4.22
C ILE A 19 -1.70 22.12 3.98
N ILE A 20 -1.47 20.84 3.65
CA ILE A 20 -0.12 20.27 3.50
C ILE A 20 0.62 20.88 2.32
N LYS A 21 -0.06 21.23 1.21
CA LYS A 21 0.57 21.91 0.08
C LYS A 21 1.12 23.29 0.48
N ASN A 22 0.30 24.07 1.19
CA ASN A 22 0.56 25.49 1.40
C ASN A 22 1.46 25.80 2.60
N LYS A 23 1.59 24.89 3.57
CA LYS A 23 2.45 25.10 4.75
C LYS A 23 3.23 23.84 5.13
N LYS A 24 4.35 24.03 5.81
CA LYS A 24 5.00 22.94 6.56
C LYS A 24 4.23 22.77 7.87
N ILE A 25 3.66 21.59 8.08
CA ILE A 25 3.02 21.21 9.35
C ILE A 25 4.05 20.66 10.34
N LYS A 26 3.73 20.74 11.64
CA LYS A 26 4.52 20.11 12.70
C LYS A 26 4.44 18.59 12.60
N GLN A 27 5.42 17.88 13.14
CA GLN A 27 5.43 16.41 13.13
C GLN A 27 4.23 15.82 13.88
N THR A 28 3.81 16.43 15.00
CA THR A 28 2.62 16.00 15.75
C THR A 28 1.34 16.13 14.92
N GLU A 29 1.17 17.25 14.20
CA GLU A 29 0.03 17.44 13.29
C GLU A 29 0.07 16.41 12.14
N ALA A 30 1.26 16.07 11.65
CA ALA A 30 1.42 15.04 10.64
C ALA A 30 1.01 13.66 11.16
N GLU A 31 1.38 13.32 12.40
CA GLU A 31 0.98 12.07 13.06
C GLU A 31 -0.54 11.98 13.23
N ASP A 32 -1.21 13.06 13.63
CA ASP A 32 -2.68 13.11 13.72
C ASP A 32 -3.35 12.85 12.37
N ILE A 33 -2.82 13.46 11.30
CA ILE A 33 -3.30 13.24 9.93
C ILE A 33 -3.09 11.79 9.51
N LEU A 34 -1.93 11.21 9.78
CA LEU A 34 -1.62 9.82 9.41
C LEU A 34 -2.50 8.84 10.20
N PHE A 35 -2.79 9.12 11.47
CA PHE A 35 -3.72 8.34 12.28
C PHE A 35 -5.13 8.38 11.72
N PHE A 36 -5.63 9.57 11.39
CA PHE A 36 -6.93 9.73 10.72
C PHE A 36 -7.00 8.97 9.40
N VAL A 37 -5.97 9.11 8.55
CA VAL A 37 -5.88 8.44 7.25
C VAL A 37 -5.81 6.92 7.41
N ALA A 38 -5.04 6.42 8.37
CA ALA A 38 -4.93 4.99 8.65
C ALA A 38 -6.27 4.38 9.03
N ASN A 39 -7.00 5.00 9.97
CA ASN A 39 -8.33 4.54 10.39
C ASN A 39 -9.33 4.58 9.23
N MET A 40 -9.29 5.65 8.42
CA MET A 40 -10.14 5.77 7.23
C MET A 40 -9.86 4.66 6.21
N ILE A 41 -8.59 4.32 5.96
CA ILE A 41 -8.22 3.20 5.08
C ILE A 41 -8.70 1.87 5.67
N ASP A 42 -8.52 1.67 6.97
CA ASP A 42 -8.92 0.43 7.64
C ASP A 42 -10.43 0.22 7.51
N ASP A 43 -11.23 1.27 7.73
CA ASP A 43 -12.70 1.18 7.71
C ASP A 43 -13.30 1.13 6.31
N LEU A 44 -12.73 1.85 5.33
CA LEU A 44 -13.30 1.97 3.98
C LEU A 44 -12.70 1.02 2.95
N ILE A 45 -11.47 0.54 3.18
CA ILE A 45 -10.73 -0.31 2.22
C ILE A 45 -10.43 -1.68 2.81
N LEU A 46 -9.95 -1.77 4.06
CA LEU A 46 -9.55 -3.08 4.60
C LEU A 46 -10.73 -3.90 5.09
N ARG A 47 -11.66 -3.27 5.81
CA ARG A 47 -12.83 -3.90 6.45
C ARG A 47 -14.11 -3.86 5.61
N ASP A 48 -14.11 -3.11 4.51
CA ASP A 48 -15.26 -2.96 3.62
C ASP A 48 -14.90 -3.45 2.20
N SER A 49 -15.80 -4.20 1.58
CA SER A 49 -15.58 -4.82 0.26
C SER A 49 -16.16 -4.01 -0.90
N THR A 50 -16.86 -2.90 -0.64
CA THR A 50 -17.64 -2.17 -1.63
C THR A 50 -16.75 -1.48 -2.67
N ILE A 51 -15.59 -0.95 -2.25
CA ILE A 51 -14.59 -0.39 -3.18
C ILE A 51 -14.02 -1.50 -4.07
N SER A 52 -13.57 -2.61 -3.49
CA SER A 52 -13.01 -3.73 -4.26
C SER A 52 -14.04 -4.32 -5.21
N TYR A 53 -15.30 -4.41 -4.79
CA TYR A 53 -16.42 -4.80 -5.63
C TYR A 53 -16.56 -3.89 -6.85
N ARG A 54 -16.58 -2.56 -6.63
CA ARG A 54 -16.69 -1.58 -7.70
C ARG A 54 -15.51 -1.66 -8.66
N LEU A 55 -14.30 -1.82 -8.16
CA LEU A 55 -13.10 -1.99 -8.99
C LEU A 55 -13.18 -3.27 -9.82
N ASN A 56 -13.57 -4.40 -9.22
CA ASN A 56 -13.73 -5.66 -9.93
C ASN A 56 -14.77 -5.54 -11.06
N MET A 57 -15.90 -4.86 -10.82
CA MET A 57 -16.88 -4.57 -11.88
C MET A 57 -16.28 -3.75 -13.03
N ASN A 58 -15.40 -2.78 -12.74
CA ASN A 58 -14.74 -1.98 -13.77
C ASN A 58 -13.71 -2.81 -14.54
N LEU A 59 -12.97 -3.68 -13.85
CA LEU A 59 -11.98 -4.58 -14.45
C LEU A 59 -12.63 -5.56 -15.43
N VAL A 60 -13.80 -6.11 -15.07
CA VAL A 60 -14.62 -6.96 -15.95
C VAL A 60 -15.06 -6.18 -17.21
N LYS A 61 -15.46 -4.90 -17.07
CA LYS A 61 -15.76 -4.03 -18.21
C LYS A 61 -14.53 -3.69 -19.07
N ASN A 62 -13.33 -3.91 -18.54
CA ASN A 62 -12.05 -3.76 -19.23
C ASN A 62 -11.51 -5.12 -19.74
N ASN A 63 -12.41 -6.09 -20.00
CA ASN A 63 -12.12 -7.43 -20.52
C ASN A 63 -11.14 -8.25 -19.67
N ARG A 64 -11.04 -7.96 -18.37
CA ARG A 64 -10.22 -8.72 -17.43
C ARG A 64 -11.12 -9.27 -16.33
N VAL A 65 -11.21 -10.59 -16.26
CA VAL A 65 -12.01 -11.29 -15.26
C VAL A 65 -11.06 -11.95 -14.28
N LEU A 66 -11.27 -11.69 -12.99
CA LEU A 66 -10.56 -12.36 -11.91
C LEU A 66 -11.43 -13.48 -11.36
N ASP A 67 -10.80 -14.61 -11.06
CA ASP A 67 -11.43 -15.71 -10.31
C ASP A 67 -11.58 -15.32 -8.82
N ILE A 68 -12.55 -14.46 -8.55
CA ILE A 68 -12.96 -13.98 -7.23
C ILE A 68 -14.43 -13.54 -7.24
N ASP A 69 -15.22 -14.03 -6.30
CA ASP A 69 -16.56 -13.51 -6.01
C ASP A 69 -16.46 -12.45 -4.90
N ILE A 70 -16.88 -11.23 -5.20
CA ILE A 70 -16.90 -10.13 -4.24
C ILE A 70 -18.35 -9.69 -4.05
N LYS A 71 -18.81 -9.68 -2.81
CA LYS A 71 -20.14 -9.14 -2.44
C LYS A 71 -19.94 -7.80 -1.71
N PRO A 72 -20.60 -6.71 -2.11
CA PRO A 72 -20.45 -5.42 -1.44
C PRO A 72 -21.12 -5.47 -0.06
N THR A 73 -20.44 -4.96 0.96
CA THR A 73 -20.96 -4.85 2.33
C THR A 73 -21.94 -3.68 2.50
N LYS A 74 -21.83 -2.66 1.65
CA LYS A 74 -22.64 -1.43 1.67
C LYS A 74 -23.27 -1.15 0.31
N LYS A 75 -24.04 -0.07 0.22
CA LYS A 75 -24.58 0.40 -1.05
C LYS A 75 -23.44 0.68 -2.04
N ILE A 76 -23.60 0.21 -3.27
CA ILE A 76 -22.57 0.33 -4.30
C ILE A 76 -22.39 1.81 -4.67
N VAL A 77 -21.16 2.31 -4.53
CA VAL A 77 -20.74 3.67 -4.89
C VAL A 77 -20.49 3.80 -6.40
N SER A 78 -20.46 5.01 -6.96
CA SER A 78 -20.16 5.19 -8.39
C SER A 78 -18.66 5.00 -8.70
N THR A 79 -18.32 4.70 -9.97
CA THR A 79 -16.92 4.68 -10.42
C THR A 79 -16.24 6.03 -10.23
N LYS A 80 -16.99 7.13 -10.45
CA LYS A 80 -16.49 8.49 -10.27
C LYS A 80 -16.10 8.76 -8.82
N ASP A 81 -16.99 8.44 -7.87
CA ASP A 81 -16.72 8.67 -6.44
C ASP A 81 -15.57 7.79 -5.93
N THR A 82 -15.48 6.56 -6.44
CA THR A 82 -14.40 5.62 -6.12
C THR A 82 -13.05 6.15 -6.61
N HIS A 83 -12.99 6.59 -7.87
CA HIS A 83 -11.78 7.18 -8.43
C HIS A 83 -11.39 8.46 -7.69
N GLU A 84 -12.33 9.39 -7.48
CA GLU A 84 -12.05 10.64 -6.78
C GLU A 84 -11.48 10.38 -5.38
N PHE A 85 -12.08 9.44 -4.63
CA PHE A 85 -11.58 9.05 -3.32
C PHE A 85 -10.16 8.47 -3.37
N LEU A 86 -9.90 7.48 -4.23
CA LEU A 86 -8.58 6.85 -4.35
C LEU A 86 -7.51 7.83 -4.84
N TYR A 87 -7.83 8.65 -5.84
CA TYR A 87 -6.94 9.68 -6.38
C TYR A 87 -6.55 10.72 -5.33
N LEU A 88 -7.52 11.23 -4.56
CA LEU A 88 -7.27 12.18 -3.49
C LEU A 88 -6.43 11.56 -2.37
N LEU A 89 -6.74 10.32 -1.99
CA LEU A 89 -6.00 9.61 -0.97
C LEU A 89 -4.55 9.35 -1.40
N LYS A 90 -4.34 8.89 -2.64
CA LYS A 90 -3.02 8.78 -3.28
C LYS A 90 -2.30 10.12 -3.22
N THR A 91 -2.95 11.21 -3.63
CA THR A 91 -2.35 12.55 -3.65
C THR A 91 -1.92 13.00 -2.26
N LEU A 92 -2.75 12.81 -1.24
CA LEU A 92 -2.44 13.14 0.15
C LEU A 92 -1.22 12.35 0.63
N LEU A 93 -1.22 11.03 0.44
CA LEU A 93 -0.13 10.15 0.85
C LEU A 93 1.19 10.46 0.12
N SER A 94 1.11 10.76 -1.18
CA SER A 94 2.26 11.21 -1.98
C SER A 94 2.88 12.49 -1.43
N LEU A 95 2.06 13.49 -1.09
CA LEU A 95 2.53 14.74 -0.49
C LEU A 95 3.18 14.50 0.88
N MET A 96 2.55 13.65 1.71
CA MET A 96 3.07 13.31 3.02
C MET A 96 4.42 12.57 2.92
N SER A 97 4.57 11.69 1.93
CA SER A 97 5.81 10.95 1.65
C SER A 97 6.92 11.89 1.15
N ILE A 98 6.64 12.72 0.15
CA ILE A 98 7.62 13.68 -0.41
C ILE A 98 8.13 14.64 0.67
N LYS A 99 7.24 15.11 1.55
CA LYS A 99 7.62 15.98 2.67
C LYS A 99 8.26 15.26 3.85
N ASN A 100 8.54 13.95 3.72
CA ASN A 100 9.17 13.11 4.73
C ASN A 100 8.44 13.05 6.07
N TYR A 101 7.10 13.16 6.06
CA TYR A 101 6.31 13.11 7.29
C TYR A 101 6.16 11.71 7.88
N PHE A 102 6.39 10.65 7.08
CA PHE A 102 6.38 9.28 7.55
C PHE A 102 7.39 8.41 6.79
N PHE A 103 7.68 7.24 7.37
CA PHE A 103 8.51 6.19 6.78
C PHE A 103 9.91 6.66 6.34
N ASN A 104 10.56 7.46 7.19
CA ASN A 104 11.94 7.88 7.01
C ASN A 104 12.90 7.01 7.84
N LEU A 105 13.05 5.75 7.43
CA LEU A 105 13.91 4.75 8.05
C LEU A 105 14.99 4.34 7.04
N TYR A 106 16.26 4.54 7.39
CA TYR A 106 17.40 4.35 6.49
C TYR A 106 17.45 2.93 5.88
N ILE A 107 17.17 1.92 6.71
CA ILE A 107 17.19 0.51 6.30
C ILE A 107 16.16 0.18 5.20
N TYR A 108 15.14 1.02 5.01
CA TYR A 108 14.12 0.88 3.97
C TYR A 108 14.22 1.95 2.88
N SER A 109 15.40 2.56 2.69
CA SER A 109 15.63 3.58 1.67
C SER A 109 15.25 3.12 0.26
N GLU A 110 15.51 1.86 -0.09
CA GLU A 110 15.09 1.29 -1.38
C GLU A 110 13.57 1.31 -1.54
N ILE A 111 12.81 0.89 -0.52
CA ILE A 111 11.34 0.94 -0.53
C ILE A 111 10.84 2.37 -0.76
N LYS A 112 11.45 3.33 -0.05
CA LYS A 112 11.15 4.76 -0.22
C LYS A 112 11.41 5.23 -1.65
N MET A 113 12.47 4.72 -2.30
CA MET A 113 12.75 5.03 -3.71
C MET A 113 11.72 4.44 -4.66
N ILE A 114 11.23 3.21 -4.43
CA ILE A 114 10.16 2.60 -5.23
C ILE A 114 8.88 3.45 -5.15
N VAL A 115 8.49 3.85 -3.93
CA VAL A 115 7.33 4.72 -3.69
C VAL A 115 7.51 6.07 -4.41
N ASN A 116 8.65 6.72 -4.24
CA ASN A 116 8.94 8.00 -4.89
C ASN A 116 8.97 7.90 -6.43
N TYR A 117 9.45 6.77 -6.96
CA TYR A 117 9.45 6.50 -8.39
C TYR A 117 8.03 6.46 -8.94
N TYR A 118 7.10 5.75 -8.29
CA TYR A 118 5.69 5.76 -8.67
C TYR A 118 5.08 7.16 -8.60
N ILE A 119 5.33 7.90 -7.52
CA ILE A 119 4.80 9.27 -7.34
C ILE A 119 5.28 10.19 -8.47
N ASN A 120 6.55 10.09 -8.85
CA ASN A 120 7.14 10.88 -9.93
C ASN A 120 6.55 10.46 -11.29
N LYS A 121 6.44 9.16 -11.56
CA LYS A 121 5.90 8.65 -12.83
C LYS A 121 4.42 8.97 -13.02
N SER A 122 3.61 8.77 -11.99
CA SER A 122 2.16 9.07 -12.02
C SER A 122 1.87 10.57 -12.14
N SER A 123 2.68 11.44 -11.53
CA SER A 123 2.48 12.89 -11.68
C SER A 123 2.82 13.43 -13.07
N LYS A 124 3.64 12.71 -13.84
CA LYS A 124 4.03 13.09 -15.21
C LYS A 124 3.16 12.46 -16.29
N ASN A 125 2.62 11.27 -16.04
CA ASN A 125 1.90 10.49 -17.05
C ASN A 125 0.45 10.26 -16.64
N LYS A 126 -0.48 10.85 -17.40
CA LYS A 126 -1.92 10.82 -17.09
C LYS A 126 -2.54 9.43 -17.11
N TYR A 127 -1.96 8.49 -17.85
CA TYR A 127 -2.49 7.13 -17.95
C TYR A 127 -2.46 6.35 -16.62
N TYR A 128 -1.64 6.75 -15.63
CA TYR A 128 -1.69 6.14 -14.29
C TYR A 128 -2.92 6.55 -13.47
N ASP A 129 -3.62 7.61 -13.92
CA ASP A 129 -4.75 8.22 -13.21
C ASP A 129 -6.03 8.22 -14.08
N SER A 130 -5.96 7.63 -15.27
CA SER A 130 -7.04 7.65 -16.26
C SER A 130 -8.11 6.61 -15.93
N VAL A 131 -9.39 6.99 -15.91
CA VAL A 131 -10.52 6.07 -15.68
C VAL A 131 -11.05 5.47 -16.99
N ASN A 132 -10.99 6.24 -18.07
CA ASN A 132 -11.73 5.96 -19.30
C ASN A 132 -10.82 5.51 -20.45
N GLU A 133 -9.54 5.90 -20.44
CA GLU A 133 -8.61 5.47 -21.49
C GLU A 133 -8.24 4.01 -21.27
N ARG A 134 -8.11 3.25 -22.36
CA ARG A 134 -7.77 1.83 -22.33
C ARG A 134 -6.73 1.59 -23.39
N PHE A 135 -5.76 0.74 -23.07
CA PHE A 135 -4.58 0.54 -23.88
C PHE A 135 -4.56 -0.89 -24.43
N ALA A 136 -4.25 -1.03 -25.72
CA ALA A 136 -4.01 -2.33 -26.34
C ALA A 136 -2.66 -2.91 -25.89
N ILE A 137 -2.46 -4.22 -26.07
CA ILE A 137 -1.24 -4.90 -25.61
C ILE A 137 0.02 -4.33 -26.27
N ASN A 138 -0.08 -3.83 -27.50
CA ASN A 138 1.05 -3.26 -28.23
C ASN A 138 1.32 -1.77 -27.90
N GLU A 139 0.54 -1.16 -27.00
CA GLU A 139 0.73 0.22 -26.56
C GLU A 139 1.69 0.25 -25.34
N LEU A 140 2.57 1.26 -25.27
CA LEU A 140 3.58 1.34 -24.19
C LEU A 140 2.93 1.52 -22.81
N GLU A 141 1.85 2.26 -22.77
CA GLU A 141 1.07 2.57 -21.57
C GLU A 141 0.52 1.31 -20.89
N PHE A 142 0.13 0.32 -21.69
CA PHE A 142 -0.30 -0.99 -21.17
C PHE A 142 0.83 -1.66 -20.38
N HIS A 143 2.03 -1.73 -20.97
CA HIS A 143 3.19 -2.36 -20.34
C HIS A 143 3.67 -1.57 -19.11
N ASP A 144 3.70 -0.24 -19.21
CA ASP A 144 4.08 0.65 -18.12
C ASP A 144 3.16 0.50 -16.91
N GLN A 145 1.83 0.42 -17.12
CA GLN A 145 0.88 0.17 -16.03
C GLN A 145 1.15 -1.17 -15.34
N ILE A 146 1.36 -2.25 -16.09
CA ILE A 146 1.61 -3.59 -15.53
C ILE A 146 2.93 -3.63 -14.76
N LEU A 147 3.99 -3.06 -15.35
CA LEU A 147 5.31 -3.03 -14.72
C LEU A 147 5.27 -2.23 -13.42
N MET A 148 4.62 -1.07 -13.43
CA MET A 148 4.46 -0.25 -12.23
C MET A 148 3.65 -0.97 -11.14
N PHE A 149 2.55 -1.62 -11.51
CA PHE A 149 1.74 -2.40 -10.58
C PHE A 149 2.56 -3.51 -9.92
N LYS A 150 3.29 -4.31 -10.70
CA LYS A 150 4.16 -5.39 -10.19
C LYS A 150 5.28 -4.82 -9.30
N TYR A 151 5.87 -3.69 -9.71
CA TYR A 151 6.94 -3.05 -8.95
C TYR A 151 6.47 -2.54 -7.59
N LEU A 152 5.31 -1.89 -7.53
CA LEU A 152 4.67 -1.51 -6.26
C LEU A 152 4.33 -2.72 -5.40
N TYR A 153 3.78 -3.79 -6.00
CA TYR A 153 3.41 -4.99 -5.25
C TYR A 153 4.64 -5.64 -4.61
N SER A 154 5.79 -5.62 -5.30
CA SER A 154 7.05 -6.19 -4.80
C SER A 154 7.54 -5.57 -3.48
N ILE A 155 7.01 -4.41 -3.08
CA ILE A 155 7.32 -3.79 -1.79
C ILE A 155 7.04 -4.75 -0.63
N PHE A 156 5.94 -5.50 -0.64
CA PHE A 156 5.62 -6.44 0.45
C PHE A 156 6.71 -7.51 0.63
N ASP A 157 7.18 -8.07 -0.48
CA ASP A 157 8.23 -9.10 -0.49
C ASP A 157 9.59 -8.50 -0.09
N LYS A 158 9.91 -7.29 -0.60
CA LYS A 158 11.15 -6.58 -0.25
C LYS A 158 11.20 -6.18 1.23
N LEU A 159 10.09 -5.74 1.82
CA LEU A 159 10.02 -5.43 3.25
C LEU A 159 10.35 -6.66 4.09
N MET A 160 9.80 -7.82 3.72
CA MET A 160 10.10 -9.08 4.38
C MET A 160 11.59 -9.45 4.23
N PHE A 161 12.11 -9.36 3.00
CA PHE A 161 13.51 -9.66 2.69
C PHE A 161 14.50 -8.81 3.50
N ILE A 162 14.28 -7.48 3.54
CA ILE A 162 15.12 -6.55 4.31
C ILE A 162 15.16 -6.97 5.79
N ASN A 163 14.02 -7.36 6.35
CA ASN A 163 13.94 -7.70 7.78
C ASN A 163 14.61 -9.03 8.10
N VAL A 164 14.42 -10.05 7.25
CA VAL A 164 15.16 -11.31 7.36
C VAL A 164 16.66 -11.04 7.31
N PHE A 165 17.11 -10.26 6.32
CA PHE A 165 18.52 -9.92 6.13
C PHE A 165 19.12 -9.20 7.34
N ILE A 166 18.43 -8.19 7.88
CA ILE A 166 18.92 -7.43 9.05
C ILE A 166 19.00 -8.32 10.28
N VAL A 167 17.95 -9.11 10.54
CA VAL A 167 17.90 -9.98 11.73
C VAL A 167 19.00 -11.03 11.66
N ASP A 168 19.22 -11.65 10.50
CA ASP A 168 20.26 -12.65 10.27
C ASP A 168 21.68 -12.03 10.34
N LYS A 169 21.93 -10.98 9.56
CA LYS A 169 23.24 -10.31 9.49
C LYS A 169 23.74 -9.84 10.86
N TYR A 170 22.84 -9.33 11.69
CA TYR A 170 23.17 -8.80 13.02
C TYR A 170 22.85 -9.78 14.16
N ASN A 171 22.47 -11.02 13.84
CA ASN A 171 22.16 -12.08 14.82
C ASN A 171 21.16 -11.63 15.90
N LEU A 172 20.15 -10.83 15.51
CA LEU A 172 19.21 -10.24 16.47
C LEU A 172 18.27 -11.30 17.06
N LYS A 173 18.02 -12.37 16.32
CA LYS A 173 17.22 -13.52 16.72
C LYS A 173 17.58 -14.69 15.81
N SER A 174 17.57 -15.92 16.32
CA SER A 174 17.58 -17.10 15.47
C SER A 174 16.33 -17.11 14.59
N ILE A 175 16.53 -17.22 13.28
CA ILE A 175 15.44 -17.37 12.32
C ILE A 175 15.53 -18.78 11.76
N ASP A 176 14.44 -19.52 11.83
CA ASP A 176 14.34 -20.79 11.10
C ASP A 176 14.49 -20.51 9.61
N LYS A 177 15.45 -21.14 8.95
CA LYS A 177 15.63 -21.00 7.49
C LYS A 177 14.40 -21.58 6.80
N LYS A 178 13.44 -20.71 6.48
CA LYS A 178 12.32 -21.01 5.58
C LYS A 178 12.70 -20.61 4.17
N ASP A 179 12.34 -21.46 3.21
CA ASP A 179 12.56 -21.17 1.78
C ASP A 179 11.72 -19.98 1.30
N ASN A 180 10.54 -19.76 1.90
CA ASN A 180 9.64 -18.68 1.52
C ASN A 180 8.97 -18.05 2.76
N TYR A 181 9.20 -16.75 2.96
CA TYR A 181 8.49 -15.94 3.96
C TYR A 181 7.29 -15.22 3.34
N ILE A 182 6.16 -15.22 4.03
CA ILE A 182 4.94 -14.54 3.60
C ILE A 182 4.75 -13.30 4.45
N PHE A 183 4.75 -12.11 3.82
CA PHE A 183 4.64 -10.82 4.52
C PHE A 183 3.50 -10.77 5.55
N THR A 184 2.28 -11.20 5.19
CA THR A 184 1.13 -11.11 6.09
C THR A 184 1.13 -12.12 7.25
N LYS A 185 2.03 -13.11 7.23
CA LYS A 185 2.07 -14.21 8.22
C LYS A 185 3.33 -14.20 9.06
N ASP A 186 4.48 -13.91 8.46
CA ASP A 186 5.78 -14.09 9.09
C ASP A 186 6.43 -12.77 9.54
N PHE A 187 5.94 -11.62 9.05
CA PHE A 187 6.64 -10.35 9.22
C PHE A 187 6.77 -9.91 10.68
N ASP A 188 5.71 -10.02 11.50
CA ASP A 188 5.75 -9.62 12.91
C ASP A 188 6.71 -10.49 13.75
N THR A 189 6.80 -11.76 13.39
CA THR A 189 7.59 -12.78 14.09
C THR A 189 9.08 -12.66 13.77
N VAL A 190 9.41 -12.43 12.49
CA VAL A 190 10.78 -12.14 12.05
C VAL A 190 11.24 -10.78 12.57
N SER A 191 10.37 -9.77 12.46
CA SER A 191 10.73 -8.37 12.79
C SER A 191 10.62 -8.04 14.27
N MET A 192 10.43 -9.04 15.16
CA MET A 192 10.17 -8.83 16.58
C MET A 192 11.13 -7.84 17.25
N GLN A 193 12.43 -7.96 16.94
CA GLN A 193 13.47 -7.10 17.52
C GLN A 193 13.46 -5.67 16.97
N LEU A 194 12.84 -5.45 15.80
CA LEU A 194 12.77 -4.16 15.14
C LEU A 194 11.62 -3.28 15.67
N PHE A 195 10.65 -3.85 16.40
CA PHE A 195 9.55 -3.08 17.00
C PHE A 195 10.00 -2.27 18.22
N LYS A 196 9.42 -1.09 18.43
CA LYS A 196 9.72 -0.24 19.60
C LYS A 196 9.44 -0.95 20.92
N THR A 197 8.29 -1.63 21.01
CA THR A 197 7.83 -2.35 22.21
C THR A 197 7.03 -3.61 21.83
N THR A 198 6.80 -4.50 22.80
CA THR A 198 5.90 -5.64 22.63
C THR A 198 4.48 -5.22 22.27
N VAL A 199 3.99 -4.11 22.82
CA VAL A 199 2.66 -3.57 22.48
C VAL A 199 2.61 -3.16 21.00
N LYS A 200 3.65 -2.49 20.50
CA LYS A 200 3.74 -2.12 19.08
C LYS A 200 3.83 -3.32 18.15
N LYS A 201 4.52 -4.40 18.56
CA LYS A 201 4.49 -5.66 17.83
C LYS A 201 3.06 -6.22 17.73
N LEU A 202 2.31 -6.24 18.84
CA LEU A 202 0.94 -6.76 18.85
C LEU A 202 0.00 -5.90 17.99
N GLU A 203 0.09 -4.57 18.08
CA GLU A 203 -0.66 -3.66 17.20
C GLU A 203 -0.37 -3.95 15.72
N PHE A 204 0.90 -4.17 15.36
CA PHE A 204 1.28 -4.50 13.99
C PHE A 204 0.75 -5.88 13.56
N ALA A 205 0.80 -6.88 14.44
CA ALA A 205 0.26 -8.21 14.18
C ALA A 205 -1.25 -8.17 13.93
N ASP A 206 -2.00 -7.34 14.68
CA ASP A 206 -3.43 -7.15 14.45
C ASP A 206 -3.72 -6.44 13.13
N TYR A 207 -2.89 -5.44 12.76
CA TYR A 207 -2.92 -4.85 11.43
C TYR A 207 -2.70 -5.89 10.32
N LEU A 208 -1.69 -6.77 10.45
CA LEU A 208 -1.43 -7.84 9.48
C LEU A 208 -2.61 -8.80 9.34
N LYS A 209 -3.29 -9.15 10.45
CA LYS A 209 -4.51 -9.97 10.41
C LYS A 209 -5.62 -9.28 9.63
N VAL A 210 -5.83 -7.98 9.84
CA VAL A 210 -6.82 -7.18 9.11
C VAL A 210 -6.47 -7.13 7.62
N LEU A 211 -5.22 -6.84 7.27
CA LEU A 211 -4.74 -6.83 5.88
C LEU A 211 -4.93 -8.20 5.22
N ASN A 212 -4.56 -9.28 5.91
CA ASN A 212 -4.65 -10.64 5.38
C ASN A 212 -6.09 -11.12 5.17
N ARG A 213 -7.07 -10.59 5.91
CA ARG A 213 -8.49 -10.89 5.75
C ARG A 213 -9.20 -9.94 4.76
N SER A 214 -8.52 -8.87 4.35
CA SER A 214 -9.13 -7.84 3.53
C SER A 214 -9.43 -8.34 2.11
N VAL A 215 -10.67 -8.13 1.68
CA VAL A 215 -11.09 -8.36 0.29
C VAL A 215 -10.26 -7.51 -0.68
N SER A 216 -9.96 -6.25 -0.33
CA SER A 216 -9.13 -5.36 -1.16
C SER A 216 -7.73 -5.91 -1.38
N PHE A 217 -7.10 -6.45 -0.32
CA PHE A 217 -5.77 -7.04 -0.45
C PHE A 217 -5.78 -8.33 -1.28
N HIS A 218 -6.78 -9.19 -1.07
CA HIS A 218 -6.96 -10.40 -1.88
C HIS A 218 -7.27 -10.09 -3.36
N TYR A 219 -8.08 -9.07 -3.63
CA TYR A 219 -8.38 -8.58 -4.97
C TYR A 219 -7.09 -8.17 -5.71
N ILE A 220 -6.26 -7.33 -5.09
CA ILE A 220 -4.98 -6.89 -5.65
C ILE A 220 -4.00 -8.06 -5.86
N ARG A 221 -3.94 -9.02 -4.92
CA ARG A 221 -3.15 -10.24 -5.08
C ARG A 221 -3.63 -11.12 -6.24
N LYS A 222 -4.94 -11.30 -6.40
CA LYS A 222 -5.53 -12.05 -7.52
C LYS A 222 -5.24 -11.35 -8.85
N LEU A 223 -5.31 -10.02 -8.90
CA LEU A 223 -4.92 -9.25 -10.07
C LEU A 223 -3.44 -9.44 -10.41
N ARG A 224 -2.53 -9.36 -9.42
CA ARG A 224 -1.09 -9.63 -9.64
C ARG A 224 -0.88 -10.98 -10.33
N ASN A 225 -1.46 -12.05 -9.79
CA ASN A 225 -1.32 -13.40 -10.35
C ASN A 225 -1.91 -13.48 -11.77
N ASN A 226 -3.04 -12.80 -12.02
CA ASN A 226 -3.64 -12.71 -13.35
C ASN A 226 -2.71 -11.97 -14.35
N LEU A 227 -2.07 -10.87 -13.94
CA LEU A 227 -1.11 -10.13 -14.76
C LEU A 227 0.22 -10.88 -15.01
N GLU A 228 0.52 -11.91 -14.22
CA GLU A 228 1.73 -12.74 -14.37
C GLU A 228 1.47 -14.00 -15.22
N HIS A 229 0.28 -14.60 -15.09
CA HIS A 229 0.06 -15.96 -15.57
C HIS A 229 -1.10 -16.12 -16.56
N TRP A 230 -1.92 -15.09 -16.79
CA TRP A 230 -3.07 -15.23 -17.69
C TRP A 230 -2.80 -14.67 -19.08
N PHE A 231 -3.29 -15.40 -20.09
CA PHE A 231 -3.31 -14.95 -21.47
C PHE A 231 -4.18 -13.69 -21.58
N THR A 232 -3.58 -12.63 -22.09
CA THR A 232 -4.27 -11.37 -22.36
C THR A 232 -4.75 -11.43 -23.82
N ASP A 233 -6.05 -11.25 -24.05
CA ASP A 233 -6.61 -11.20 -25.41
C ASP A 233 -6.02 -9.99 -26.17
N PRO A 234 -5.30 -10.21 -27.30
CA PRO A 234 -4.69 -9.16 -28.09
C PRO A 234 -5.68 -8.16 -28.71
N LYS A 235 -6.95 -8.54 -28.86
CA LYS A 235 -7.99 -7.66 -29.43
C LYS A 235 -8.63 -6.74 -28.39
N SER A 236 -8.38 -7.00 -27.12
CA SER A 236 -8.95 -6.27 -26.00
C SER A 236 -8.06 -5.11 -25.55
N LYS A 237 -8.67 -4.10 -24.94
CA LYS A 237 -7.96 -2.96 -24.34
C LYS A 237 -8.17 -2.95 -22.83
N TYR A 238 -7.12 -2.63 -22.09
CA TYR A 238 -7.07 -2.78 -20.64
C TYR A 238 -6.71 -1.46 -19.97
N ASN A 239 -7.12 -1.33 -18.72
CA ASN A 239 -6.69 -0.27 -17.84
C ASN A 239 -6.78 -0.77 -16.40
N ILE A 240 -5.67 -0.64 -15.67
CA ILE A 240 -5.54 -1.02 -14.25
C ILE A 240 -5.11 0.15 -13.36
N SER A 241 -5.36 1.39 -13.80
CA SER A 241 -5.00 2.62 -13.09
C SER A 241 -5.57 2.62 -11.67
N LEU A 242 -6.88 2.41 -11.52
CA LEU A 242 -7.58 2.42 -10.23
C LEU A 242 -7.07 1.32 -9.29
N GLU A 243 -6.74 0.15 -9.83
CA GLU A 243 -6.13 -0.94 -9.08
C GLU A 243 -4.71 -0.60 -8.63
N THR A 244 -3.97 0.14 -9.46
CA THR A 244 -2.65 0.67 -9.10
C THR A 244 -2.76 1.73 -7.99
N GLU A 245 -3.78 2.61 -8.06
CA GLU A 245 -4.07 3.58 -6.99
C GLU A 245 -4.42 2.87 -5.68
N LEU A 246 -5.29 1.84 -5.72
CA LEU A 246 -5.62 1.03 -4.54
C LEU A 246 -4.37 0.33 -3.98
N LEU A 247 -3.54 -0.28 -4.82
CA LEU A 247 -2.30 -0.92 -4.37
C LEU A 247 -1.36 0.08 -3.69
N PHE A 248 -1.19 1.28 -4.26
CA PHE A 248 -0.39 2.34 -3.64
C PHE A 248 -0.94 2.72 -2.25
N VAL A 249 -2.26 2.84 -2.11
CA VAL A 249 -2.89 3.14 -0.81
C VAL A 249 -2.63 2.02 0.21
N LEU A 250 -2.71 0.75 -0.20
CA LEU A 250 -2.41 -0.40 0.68
C LEU A 250 -0.93 -0.43 1.10
N VAL A 251 -0.02 -0.16 0.17
CA VAL A 251 1.41 0.01 0.46
C VAL A 251 1.61 1.13 1.46
N ALA A 252 1.10 2.33 1.18
CA ALA A 252 1.27 3.49 2.05
C ALA A 252 0.69 3.24 3.46
N ARG A 253 -0.47 2.58 3.58
CA ARG A 253 -1.03 2.17 4.87
C ARG A 253 -0.10 1.25 5.66
N THR A 254 0.57 0.33 4.97
CA THR A 254 1.60 -0.54 5.57
C THR A 254 2.77 0.29 6.09
N LEU A 255 3.27 1.22 5.27
CA LEU A 255 4.38 2.10 5.63
C LEU A 255 4.04 3.03 6.81
N ILE A 256 2.79 3.48 6.92
CA ILE A 256 2.29 4.24 8.09
C ILE A 256 2.38 3.37 9.35
N GLN A 257 1.93 2.11 9.28
CA GLN A 257 2.01 1.20 10.42
C GLN A 257 3.47 0.98 10.84
N MET A 258 4.35 0.73 9.86
CA MET A 258 5.78 0.53 10.12
C MET A 258 6.43 1.77 10.75
N HIS A 259 6.11 2.96 10.24
CA HIS A 259 6.62 4.22 10.79
C HIS A 259 6.25 4.41 12.26
N ARG A 260 5.02 4.04 12.63
CA ARG A 260 4.52 4.16 14.00
C ARG A 260 5.16 3.14 14.94
N ASP A 261 5.32 1.90 14.48
CA ASP A 261 5.58 0.77 15.36
C ASP A 261 7.05 0.32 15.41
N LEU A 262 7.84 0.59 14.37
CA LEU A 262 9.25 0.22 14.30
C LEU A 262 10.18 1.25 14.92
N LYS A 263 11.27 0.76 15.51
CA LYS A 263 12.38 1.57 15.99
C LYS A 263 12.87 2.52 14.90
N ASN A 264 13.17 3.76 15.29
CA ASN A 264 13.81 4.73 14.41
C ASN A 264 15.28 4.38 14.16
N ASP A 265 15.96 5.10 13.27
CA ASP A 265 17.35 4.80 12.89
C ASP A 265 18.31 4.82 14.09
N GLN A 266 18.14 5.73 15.05
CA GLN A 266 19.00 5.79 16.23
C GLN A 266 18.80 4.57 17.13
N GLU A 267 17.54 4.16 17.33
CA GLU A 267 17.18 2.97 18.11
C GLU A 267 17.68 1.68 17.43
N LEU A 268 17.57 1.58 16.10
CA LEU A 268 18.09 0.46 15.32
C LEU A 268 19.61 0.38 15.38
N LEU A 269 20.32 1.51 15.26
CA LEU A 269 21.77 1.54 15.40
C LEU A 269 22.24 1.09 16.78
N LYS A 270 21.54 1.51 17.85
CA LYS A 270 21.82 1.04 19.21
C LYS A 270 21.62 -0.47 19.34
N LEU A 271 20.51 -0.99 18.81
CA LEU A 271 20.21 -2.43 18.79
C LEU A 271 21.30 -3.23 18.07
N ILE A 272 21.73 -2.76 16.90
CA ILE A 272 22.78 -3.41 16.11
C ILE A 272 24.11 -3.43 16.87
N LYS A 273 24.52 -2.29 17.45
CA LYS A 273 25.77 -2.19 18.22
C LYS A 273 25.78 -3.16 19.39
N LEU A 274 24.71 -3.22 20.19
CA LEU A 274 24.62 -4.11 21.35
C LEU A 274 24.81 -5.59 20.97
N ASN A 275 24.31 -6.01 19.81
CA ASN A 275 24.44 -7.41 19.37
C ASN A 275 25.77 -7.70 18.65
N GLN A 276 26.51 -6.69 18.21
CA GLN A 276 27.86 -6.87 17.66
C GLN A 276 28.93 -7.06 18.74
N PHE A 277 28.75 -6.47 19.93
CA PHE A 277 29.69 -6.60 21.06
C PHE A 277 29.50 -7.87 21.89
N ASN A 278 28.41 -8.60 21.69
CA ASN A 278 28.10 -9.85 22.40
C ASN A 278 28.55 -11.11 21.60
N LYS A 279 29.49 -10.95 20.67
CA LYS A 279 30.23 -12.04 20.00
C LYS A 279 31.66 -12.07 20.50
#